data_AF-A0A921U6Y3-F1
#
_entry.id   AF-A0A921U6Y3-F1
#
_cell.length_a   1.000
_cell.length_b   1.000
_cell.length_c   1.000
_cell.angle_alpha   90.00
_cell.angle_beta   90.00
_cell.angle_gamma   90.00
#
_symmetry.space_group_name_H-M   'P 1'
#
loop_
_entity.id
_entity.type
_entity.pdbx_description
1 polymer ?
#
loop_
_entity_poly.entity_id
_entity_poly.type
_entity_poly.pdbx_seq_one_letter_code
_entity_poly.pdbx_strand_id
1 'polypeptide(L)'
;MSDYIQQMKKIKGPISKHFLDLQFWMIIDFGRHPNFRKELDMEKLKESIHKWPGIEYNVSRCKSIFIPITQLGGAFILIILNQETKTVYILDPNPPNPIYKYNPNAKYVKILQCISENLQKAMAKACPEPKWKEDIFLWRQIILTDIPIYNRELSGYLVSMFMTAWKNEALEITEIKDAYSIRKHFLGQLLTINENECEDNLPTGVQDLIRCIKYTQI
;
A
#
# COMPACT_ATOMS: atom_id res chain seq x y z
N MET A 1 7.54 33.01 -5.45
CA MET A 1 6.72 32.01 -4.71
C MET A 1 6.19 30.92 -5.65
N SER A 2 5.63 31.26 -6.82
CA SER A 2 5.22 30.31 -7.88
C SER A 2 6.38 29.46 -8.46
N ASP A 3 7.54 30.07 -8.69
CA ASP A 3 8.67 29.37 -9.36
C ASP A 3 9.34 28.33 -8.48
N TYR A 4 9.24 28.46 -7.16
CA TYR A 4 9.78 27.49 -6.20
C TYR A 4 8.96 26.20 -6.17
N ILE A 5 7.63 26.31 -6.31
CA ILE A 5 6.70 25.17 -6.42
C ILE A 5 6.91 24.43 -7.74
N GLN A 6 7.15 25.15 -8.84
CA GLN A 6 7.51 24.53 -10.12
C GLN A 6 8.90 23.89 -10.12
N GLN A 7 9.89 24.47 -9.41
CA GLN A 7 11.20 23.85 -9.23
C GLN A 7 11.13 22.59 -8.36
N MET A 8 10.36 22.59 -7.27
CA MET A 8 10.17 21.38 -6.45
C MET A 8 9.48 20.24 -7.20
N LYS A 9 8.54 20.56 -8.12
CA LYS A 9 7.95 19.56 -9.04
C LYS A 9 8.97 18.96 -10.02
N LYS A 10 10.09 19.65 -10.31
CA LYS A 10 11.14 19.21 -11.24
C LYS A 10 12.30 18.44 -10.58
N ILE A 11 12.47 18.50 -9.26
CA ILE A 11 13.67 17.95 -8.56
C ILE A 11 13.47 16.52 -8.04
N LYS A 12 12.24 15.98 -8.01
CA LYS A 12 12.06 14.57 -7.66
C LYS A 12 12.57 13.69 -8.81
N GLY A 13 13.66 12.97 -8.55
CA GLY A 13 14.08 11.84 -9.38
C GLY A 13 12.94 10.84 -9.65
N PRO A 14 13.14 9.83 -10.50
CA PRO A 14 12.09 8.91 -10.87
C PRO A 14 11.38 8.33 -9.64
N ILE A 15 10.04 8.42 -9.61
CA ILE A 15 9.23 7.84 -8.53
C ILE A 15 9.48 6.34 -8.47
N SER A 16 10.26 5.91 -7.47
CA SER A 16 10.70 4.52 -7.32
C SER A 16 9.65 3.64 -6.64
N LYS A 17 8.78 4.22 -5.80
CA LYS A 17 7.73 3.51 -5.07
C LYS A 17 6.36 4.06 -5.45
N HIS A 18 5.42 3.17 -5.74
CA HIS A 18 4.01 3.50 -5.88
C HIS A 18 3.22 2.84 -4.75
N PHE A 19 2.32 3.61 -4.13
CA PHE A 19 1.43 3.13 -3.09
C PHE A 19 0.03 3.06 -3.66
N LEU A 20 -0.59 1.88 -3.62
CA LEU A 20 -2.03 1.74 -3.88
C LEU A 20 -2.82 2.10 -2.63
N ASP A 21 -4.04 2.55 -2.83
CA ASP A 21 -5.01 2.68 -1.76
C ASP A 21 -5.78 1.37 -1.54
N LEU A 22 -6.68 1.39 -0.55
CA LEU A 22 -7.56 0.26 -0.28
C LEU A 22 -8.68 0.11 -1.32
N GLN A 23 -8.93 1.12 -2.17
CA GLN A 23 -9.98 1.04 -3.20
C GLN A 23 -9.66 -0.05 -4.20
N PHE A 24 -8.39 -0.23 -4.58
CA PHE A 24 -7.97 -1.35 -5.42
C PHE A 24 -8.50 -2.69 -4.87
N TRP A 25 -8.27 -2.95 -3.58
CA TRP A 25 -8.72 -4.19 -2.94
C TRP A 25 -10.25 -4.26 -2.78
N MET A 26 -10.90 -3.13 -2.46
CA MET A 26 -12.36 -3.05 -2.29
C MET A 26 -13.11 -3.27 -3.61
N ILE A 27 -12.62 -2.73 -4.73
CA ILE A 27 -13.21 -2.87 -6.06
C ILE A 27 -13.24 -4.34 -6.51
N ILE A 28 -12.20 -5.10 -6.15
CA ILE A 28 -12.10 -6.52 -6.50
C ILE A 28 -13.09 -7.39 -5.70
N ASP A 29 -13.58 -6.89 -4.56
CA ASP A 29 -14.59 -7.54 -3.71
C ASP A 29 -14.19 -8.98 -3.29
N PHE A 30 -12.88 -9.20 -3.06
CA PHE A 30 -12.31 -10.53 -2.83
C PHE A 30 -12.95 -11.27 -1.63
N GLY A 31 -13.23 -10.55 -0.55
CA GLY A 31 -13.82 -11.12 0.68
C GLY A 31 -15.26 -11.60 0.51
N ARG A 32 -15.91 -11.27 -0.60
CA ARG A 32 -17.29 -11.67 -0.89
C ARG A 32 -17.32 -12.95 -1.70
N HIS A 33 -18.30 -13.81 -1.40
CA HIS A 33 -18.49 -15.06 -2.12
C HIS A 33 -18.77 -14.80 -3.61
N PRO A 34 -18.19 -15.56 -4.55
CA PRO A 34 -18.23 -15.27 -6.00
C PRO A 34 -19.62 -14.96 -6.55
N ASN A 35 -20.64 -15.74 -6.17
CA ASN A 35 -22.03 -15.54 -6.61
C ASN A 35 -22.66 -14.19 -6.19
N PHE A 36 -22.04 -13.47 -5.24
CA PHE A 36 -22.53 -12.19 -4.75
C PHE A 36 -21.56 -11.03 -5.05
N ARG A 37 -20.44 -11.30 -5.72
CA ARG A 37 -19.53 -10.24 -6.16
C ARG A 37 -20.25 -9.42 -7.22
N LYS A 38 -20.10 -8.10 -7.13
CA LYS A 38 -20.51 -7.22 -8.24
C LYS A 38 -19.63 -7.52 -9.45
N GLU A 39 -20.17 -7.26 -10.64
CA GLU A 39 -19.34 -7.26 -11.84
C GLU A 39 -18.19 -6.27 -11.67
N LEU A 40 -16.99 -6.68 -12.10
CA LEU A 40 -15.77 -5.92 -11.92
C LEU A 40 -15.80 -4.67 -12.82
N ASP A 41 -15.88 -3.50 -12.21
CA ASP A 41 -15.83 -2.22 -12.91
C ASP A 41 -14.40 -1.92 -13.36
N MET A 42 -14.14 -2.20 -14.64
CA MET A 42 -12.82 -2.06 -15.24
C MET A 42 -12.33 -0.61 -15.34
N GLU A 43 -13.21 0.39 -15.33
CA GLU A 43 -12.78 1.79 -15.26
C GLU A 43 -12.32 2.13 -13.85
N LYS A 44 -13.12 1.80 -12.83
CA LYS A 44 -12.71 2.03 -11.43
C LYS A 44 -11.43 1.29 -11.06
N LEU A 45 -11.29 0.05 -11.52
CA LEU A 45 -10.07 -0.73 -11.28
C LEU A 45 -8.84 -0.05 -11.88
N LYS A 46 -8.95 0.45 -13.12
CA LYS A 46 -7.87 1.22 -13.77
C LYS A 46 -7.58 2.51 -12.99
N GLU A 47 -8.60 3.25 -12.57
CA GLU A 47 -8.44 4.46 -11.77
C GLU A 47 -7.76 4.20 -10.41
N SER A 48 -8.02 3.05 -9.78
CA SER A 48 -7.40 2.68 -8.49
C SER A 48 -5.88 2.47 -8.53
N ILE A 49 -5.30 2.34 -9.72
CA ILE A 49 -3.84 2.20 -9.91
C ILE A 49 -3.22 3.42 -10.60
N HIS A 50 -3.97 4.52 -10.77
CA HIS A 50 -3.43 5.70 -11.40
C HIS A 50 -2.37 6.37 -10.53
N LYS A 51 -1.51 7.15 -11.19
CA LYS A 51 -0.60 8.07 -10.53
C LYS A 51 -1.39 9.05 -9.65
N TRP A 52 -0.78 9.43 -8.53
CA TRP A 52 -1.39 10.41 -7.62
C TRP A 52 -1.61 11.77 -8.30
N PRO A 53 -2.70 12.48 -7.97
CA PRO A 53 -2.97 13.81 -8.51
C PRO A 53 -1.76 14.74 -8.36
N GLY A 54 -1.51 15.56 -9.38
CA GLY A 54 -0.41 16.54 -9.36
C GLY A 54 1.00 15.97 -9.54
N ILE A 55 1.19 14.65 -9.65
CA ILE A 55 2.50 14.02 -9.87
C ILE A 55 2.48 13.21 -11.17
N GLU A 56 3.40 13.55 -12.08
CA GLU A 56 3.54 12.83 -13.35
C GLU A 56 4.57 11.71 -13.25
N TYR A 57 4.10 10.46 -13.30
CA TYR A 57 4.94 9.27 -13.44
C TYR A 57 4.12 8.11 -14.02
N ASN A 58 4.82 7.05 -14.45
CA ASN A 58 4.20 5.82 -14.90
C ASN A 58 4.43 4.73 -13.85
N VAL A 59 3.35 4.19 -13.29
CA VAL A 59 3.40 3.17 -12.23
C VAL A 59 4.17 1.91 -12.68
N SER A 60 4.09 1.55 -13.97
CA SER A 60 4.85 0.42 -14.52
C SER A 60 6.37 0.65 -14.54
N ARG A 61 6.83 1.88 -14.30
CA ARG A 61 8.25 2.23 -14.17
C ARG A 61 8.73 2.32 -12.72
N CYS A 62 7.84 2.23 -11.73
CA CYS A 62 8.24 2.21 -10.33
C CYS A 62 9.00 0.91 -10.02
N LYS A 63 10.06 0.98 -9.20
CA LYS A 63 10.75 -0.21 -8.70
C LYS A 63 9.83 -1.09 -7.87
N SER A 64 8.99 -0.48 -7.04
CA SER A 64 8.09 -1.22 -6.14
C SER A 64 6.67 -0.68 -6.11
N ILE A 65 5.72 -1.59 -5.95
CA ILE A 65 4.29 -1.29 -5.76
C ILE A 65 3.86 -1.84 -4.41
N PHE A 66 3.26 -0.99 -3.58
CA PHE A 66 2.80 -1.31 -2.23
C PHE A 66 1.28 -1.44 -2.24
N ILE A 67 0.78 -2.57 -1.79
CA ILE A 67 -0.64 -2.93 -1.86
C ILE A 67 -1.12 -3.24 -0.44
N PRO A 68 -1.71 -2.25 0.26
CA PRO A 68 -2.40 -2.52 1.50
C PRO A 68 -3.66 -3.33 1.20
N ILE A 69 -3.93 -4.35 2.01
CA ILE A 69 -5.15 -5.16 1.86
C ILE A 69 -5.86 -5.32 3.19
N THR A 70 -7.18 -5.46 3.13
CA THR A 70 -8.03 -5.78 4.28
C THR A 70 -8.44 -7.25 4.27
N GLN A 71 -8.19 -7.97 5.35
CA GLN A 71 -8.64 -9.35 5.56
C GLN A 71 -9.98 -9.40 6.32
N LEU A 72 -10.65 -10.55 6.26
CA LEU A 72 -11.94 -10.84 6.92
C LEU A 72 -11.95 -10.50 8.41
N GLY A 73 -12.67 -9.45 8.81
CA GLY A 73 -12.76 -8.95 10.19
C GLY A 73 -11.86 -7.75 10.50
N GLY A 74 -11.42 -7.01 9.47
CA GLY A 74 -10.81 -5.68 9.62
C GLY A 74 -9.30 -5.69 9.94
N ALA A 75 -8.62 -6.83 9.76
CA ALA A 75 -7.15 -6.84 9.78
C ALA A 75 -6.61 -6.24 8.49
N PHE A 76 -5.40 -5.70 8.56
CA PHE A 76 -4.65 -5.19 7.45
C PHE A 76 -3.34 -5.97 7.31
N ILE A 77 -2.91 -6.20 6.08
CA ILE A 77 -1.54 -6.64 5.76
C ILE A 77 -1.02 -5.82 4.59
N LEU A 78 0.27 -5.92 4.32
CA LEU A 78 0.92 -5.24 3.22
C LEU A 78 1.58 -6.25 2.28
N ILE A 79 1.29 -6.13 0.99
CA ILE A 79 2.00 -6.83 -0.07
C ILE A 79 2.88 -5.81 -0.79
N ILE A 80 4.15 -6.12 -0.99
CA ILE A 80 5.09 -5.27 -1.74
C ILE A 80 5.60 -6.07 -2.93
N LEU A 81 5.35 -5.54 -4.13
CA LEU A 81 5.86 -6.08 -5.38
C LEU A 81 7.16 -5.37 -5.73
N ASN A 82 8.28 -6.08 -5.82
CA ASN A 82 9.53 -5.57 -6.34
C ASN A 82 9.72 -6.03 -7.78
N GLN A 83 9.59 -5.08 -8.72
CA GLN A 83 9.60 -5.37 -10.15
C GLN A 83 11.00 -5.70 -10.68
N GLU A 84 12.05 -5.19 -10.04
CA GLU A 84 13.45 -5.43 -10.42
C GLU A 84 13.88 -6.85 -10.03
N THR A 85 13.62 -7.25 -8.79
CA THR A 85 14.04 -8.55 -8.26
C THR A 85 13.01 -9.66 -8.45
N LYS A 86 11.86 -9.35 -9.09
CA LYS A 86 10.72 -10.28 -9.25
C LYS A 86 10.38 -10.96 -7.92
N THR A 87 10.18 -10.14 -6.89
CA THR A 87 9.94 -10.61 -5.52
C THR A 87 8.66 -10.00 -4.96
N VAL A 88 7.87 -10.82 -4.28
CA VAL A 88 6.68 -10.44 -3.52
C VAL A 88 7.01 -10.55 -2.04
N TYR A 89 6.99 -9.42 -1.34
CA TYR A 89 7.13 -9.38 0.11
C TYR A 89 5.76 -9.34 0.77
N ILE A 90 5.56 -10.18 1.78
CA ILE A 90 4.33 -10.29 2.56
C ILE A 90 4.63 -9.86 3.98
N LEU A 91 4.06 -8.74 4.41
CA LEU A 91 4.19 -8.19 5.75
C LEU A 91 2.82 -8.27 6.43
N ASP A 92 2.67 -9.26 7.32
CA ASP A 92 1.43 -9.53 8.04
C ASP A 92 1.62 -9.28 9.55
N PRO A 93 1.22 -8.11 10.08
CA PRO A 93 1.41 -7.77 11.49
C PRO A 93 0.39 -8.43 12.43
N ASN A 94 -0.44 -9.34 11.93
CA ASN A 94 -1.47 -10.00 12.74
C ASN A 94 -0.91 -11.26 13.42
N PRO A 95 -1.50 -11.68 14.55
CA PRO A 95 -1.10 -12.90 15.22
C PRO A 95 -1.11 -14.11 14.26
N PRO A 96 -0.05 -14.94 14.26
CA PRO A 96 0.01 -16.10 13.38
C PRO A 96 -1.19 -17.02 13.62
N ASN A 97 -1.87 -17.43 12.55
CA ASN A 97 -2.93 -18.42 12.67
C ASN A 97 -2.29 -19.82 12.71
N PRO A 98 -2.51 -20.62 13.79
CA PRO A 98 -1.89 -21.93 13.96
C PRO A 98 -2.15 -22.91 12.81
N ILE A 99 -3.26 -22.77 12.08
CA ILE A 99 -3.62 -23.62 10.93
C ILE A 99 -2.53 -23.58 9.85
N TYR A 100 -1.87 -22.44 9.68
CA TYR A 100 -0.84 -22.24 8.66
C TYR A 100 0.58 -22.46 9.18
N LYS A 101 0.78 -22.97 10.40
CA LYS A 101 2.10 -23.15 11.02
C LYS A 101 3.08 -23.91 10.12
N TYR A 102 2.62 -24.99 9.50
CA TYR A 102 3.45 -25.87 8.66
C TYR A 102 3.48 -25.45 7.18
N ASN A 103 2.54 -24.60 6.76
CA ASN A 103 2.52 -24.04 5.41
C ASN A 103 2.02 -22.58 5.45
N PRO A 104 2.89 -21.62 5.85
CA PRO A 104 2.52 -20.22 5.96
C PRO A 104 2.05 -19.62 4.64
N ASN A 105 2.62 -20.05 3.51
CA ASN A 105 2.27 -19.57 2.18
C ASN A 105 0.81 -19.86 1.82
N ALA A 106 0.23 -20.98 2.28
CA ALA A 106 -1.15 -21.34 1.99
C ALA A 106 -2.17 -20.26 2.42
N LYS A 107 -1.84 -19.45 3.43
CA LYS A 107 -2.66 -18.31 3.86
C LYS A 107 -2.82 -17.26 2.75
N TYR A 108 -1.78 -17.05 1.94
CA TYR A 108 -1.68 -15.93 1.02
C TYR A 108 -1.93 -16.31 -0.44
N VAL A 109 -1.95 -17.61 -0.79
CA VAL A 109 -2.14 -18.09 -2.17
C VAL A 109 -3.31 -17.40 -2.88
N LYS A 110 -4.51 -17.40 -2.27
CA LYS A 110 -5.70 -16.81 -2.90
C LYS A 110 -5.63 -15.29 -3.02
N ILE A 111 -4.97 -14.63 -2.06
CA ILE A 111 -4.73 -13.19 -2.09
C ILE A 111 -3.79 -12.84 -3.25
N LEU A 112 -2.69 -13.57 -3.39
CA LEU A 112 -1.70 -13.34 -4.44
C LEU A 112 -2.24 -13.64 -5.84
N GLN A 113 -3.01 -14.72 -6.01
CA GLN A 113 -3.71 -15.00 -7.27
C GLN A 113 -4.63 -13.83 -7.66
N CYS A 114 -5.43 -13.37 -6.70
CA CYS A 114 -6.34 -12.25 -6.90
C CYS A 114 -5.62 -10.95 -7.26
N ILE A 115 -4.53 -10.62 -6.57
CA ILE A 115 -3.69 -9.46 -6.88
C ILE A 115 -3.12 -9.59 -8.29
N SER A 116 -2.53 -10.74 -8.63
CA SER A 116 -1.88 -10.95 -9.93
C SER A 116 -2.87 -10.72 -11.08
N GLU A 117 -4.02 -11.39 -11.03
CA GLU A 117 -5.05 -11.30 -12.07
C GLU A 117 -5.58 -9.87 -12.25
N ASN A 118 -5.92 -9.19 -11.16
CA ASN A 118 -6.61 -7.91 -11.23
C ASN A 118 -5.66 -6.74 -11.44
N LEU A 119 -4.45 -6.79 -10.87
CA LEU A 119 -3.43 -5.77 -11.13
C LEU A 119 -2.97 -5.83 -12.59
N GLN A 120 -2.84 -7.02 -13.17
CA GLN A 120 -2.47 -7.17 -14.57
C GLN A 120 -3.55 -6.58 -15.50
N LYS A 121 -4.84 -6.86 -15.23
CA LYS A 121 -5.97 -6.26 -15.95
C LYS A 121 -5.97 -4.73 -15.83
N ALA A 122 -5.75 -4.21 -14.64
CA ALA A 122 -5.67 -2.77 -14.39
C ALA A 122 -4.52 -2.14 -15.18
N MET A 123 -3.31 -2.72 -15.10
CA MET A 123 -2.12 -2.22 -15.78
C MET A 123 -2.23 -2.29 -17.30
N ALA A 124 -2.78 -3.36 -17.86
CA ALA A 124 -2.98 -3.47 -19.31
C ALA A 124 -3.88 -2.35 -19.86
N LYS A 125 -4.82 -1.88 -19.04
CA LYS A 125 -5.72 -0.77 -19.40
C LYS A 125 -5.12 0.61 -19.13
N ALA A 126 -4.34 0.76 -18.05
CA ALA A 126 -3.76 2.04 -17.66
C ALA A 126 -2.44 2.36 -18.40
N CYS A 127 -1.69 1.32 -18.79
CA CYS A 127 -0.36 1.42 -19.37
C CYS A 127 -0.31 0.63 -20.69
N PRO A 128 -0.14 1.28 -21.86
CA PRO A 128 -0.11 0.60 -23.15
C PRO A 128 1.02 -0.45 -23.29
N GLU A 129 2.13 -0.25 -22.56
CA GLU A 129 3.30 -1.14 -22.56
C GLU A 129 3.85 -1.32 -21.15
N PRO A 130 3.26 -2.19 -20.31
CA PRO A 130 3.82 -2.47 -19.01
C PRO A 130 5.16 -3.21 -19.15
N LYS A 131 6.16 -2.80 -18.36
CA LYS A 131 7.47 -3.49 -18.33
C LYS A 131 7.39 -4.95 -17.86
N TRP A 132 6.36 -5.29 -17.10
CA TRP A 132 6.17 -6.61 -16.52
C TRP A 132 5.14 -7.38 -17.34
N LYS A 133 5.55 -8.55 -17.84
CA LYS A 133 4.72 -9.47 -18.63
C LYS A 133 4.49 -10.81 -17.94
N GLU A 134 5.34 -11.13 -16.96
CA GLU A 134 5.26 -12.35 -16.17
C GLU A 134 4.18 -12.23 -15.10
N ASP A 135 3.51 -13.36 -14.83
CA ASP A 135 2.54 -13.50 -13.75
C ASP A 135 3.23 -13.26 -12.39
N ILE A 136 2.73 -12.28 -11.61
CA ILE A 136 3.24 -11.98 -10.26
C ILE A 136 3.19 -13.20 -9.35
N PHE A 137 2.23 -14.11 -9.58
CA PHE A 137 2.12 -15.32 -8.78
C PHE A 137 3.35 -16.23 -8.89
N LEU A 138 4.10 -16.13 -9.98
CA LEU A 138 5.35 -16.88 -10.22
C LEU A 138 6.58 -16.20 -9.62
N TRP A 139 6.45 -14.97 -9.11
CA TRP A 139 7.57 -14.25 -8.51
C TRP A 139 7.97 -14.89 -7.19
N ARG A 140 9.24 -14.67 -6.78
CA ARG A 140 9.75 -15.18 -5.50
C ARG A 140 8.92 -14.61 -4.34
N GLN A 141 8.36 -15.47 -3.50
CA GLN A 141 7.54 -15.04 -2.36
C GLN A 141 8.38 -15.05 -1.07
N ILE A 142 8.37 -13.95 -0.32
CA ILE A 142 9.07 -13.80 0.95
C ILE A 142 8.09 -13.30 2.01
N ILE A 143 7.84 -14.11 3.03
CA ILE A 143 7.08 -13.70 4.21
C ILE A 143 8.08 -13.13 5.22
N LEU A 144 7.86 -11.89 5.64
CA LEU A 144 8.65 -11.23 6.66
C LEU A 144 8.13 -11.65 8.04
N THR A 145 8.95 -12.41 8.77
CA THR A 145 8.63 -12.90 10.12
C THR A 145 9.08 -11.94 11.21
N ASP A 146 10.13 -11.17 10.94
CA ASP A 146 10.78 -10.29 11.91
C ASP A 146 10.14 -8.90 11.89
N ILE A 147 8.83 -8.85 12.09
CA ILE A 147 8.03 -7.62 12.12
C ILE A 147 7.25 -7.53 13.43
N PRO A 148 6.92 -6.32 13.89
CA PRO A 148 6.10 -6.17 15.09
C PRO A 148 4.71 -6.78 14.88
N ILE A 149 4.35 -7.75 15.73
CA ILE A 149 3.03 -8.39 15.75
C ILE A 149 2.27 -7.89 16.98
N TYR A 150 1.06 -7.39 16.74
CA TYR A 150 0.21 -6.83 17.78
C TYR A 150 -1.23 -7.32 17.62
N ASN A 151 -2.15 -6.83 18.46
CA ASN A 151 -3.58 -7.03 18.23
C ASN A 151 -3.95 -6.55 16.81
N ARG A 152 -4.82 -7.32 16.16
CA ARG A 152 -5.46 -7.05 14.88
C ARG A 152 -5.92 -5.60 14.70
N GLU A 153 -6.45 -4.96 15.75
CA GLU A 153 -6.90 -3.56 15.70
C GLU A 153 -5.78 -2.56 15.36
N LEU A 154 -4.52 -2.94 15.59
CA LEU A 154 -3.36 -2.10 15.32
C LEU A 154 -2.75 -2.34 13.94
N SER A 155 -3.20 -3.36 13.20
CA SER A 155 -2.58 -3.77 11.94
C SER A 155 -2.60 -2.66 10.89
N GLY A 156 -3.62 -1.80 10.85
CA GLY A 156 -3.70 -0.69 9.91
C GLY A 156 -2.60 0.35 10.14
N TYR A 157 -2.35 0.69 11.41
CA TYR A 157 -1.27 1.60 11.80
C TYR A 157 0.11 1.01 11.48
N LEU A 158 0.28 -0.28 11.72
CA LEU A 158 1.52 -0.99 11.41
C LEU A 158 1.77 -1.06 9.89
N VAL A 159 0.74 -1.34 9.08
CA VAL A 159 0.85 -1.31 7.62
C VAL A 159 1.28 0.08 7.12
N SER A 160 0.67 1.16 7.63
CA SER A 160 1.09 2.54 7.29
C SER A 160 2.56 2.76 7.59
N MET A 161 3.01 2.32 8.77
CA MET A 161 4.41 2.41 9.18
C MET A 161 5.32 1.54 8.33
N PHE A 162 4.89 0.35 7.90
CA PHE A 162 5.69 -0.50 7.03
C PHE A 162 5.90 0.15 5.66
N MET A 163 4.87 0.79 5.12
CA MET A 163 4.96 1.51 3.85
C MET A 163 6.01 2.62 3.88
N THR A 164 6.12 3.36 5.00
CA THR A 164 7.09 4.46 5.16
C THR A 164 8.49 3.97 5.56
N ALA A 165 8.57 2.93 6.38
CA ALA A 165 9.83 2.37 6.90
C ALA A 165 10.56 1.44 5.91
N TRP A 166 9.89 0.96 4.86
CA TRP A 166 10.50 0.05 3.88
C TRP A 166 11.58 0.75 3.05
N LYS A 167 12.84 0.32 3.16
CA LYS A 167 13.96 0.83 2.35
C LYS A 167 14.91 -0.29 1.99
N ASN A 168 15.44 -0.27 0.76
CA ASN A 168 16.43 -1.24 0.28
C ASN A 168 16.03 -2.70 0.57
N GLU A 169 14.74 -3.02 0.38
CA GLU A 169 14.20 -4.37 0.58
C GLU A 169 14.24 -4.87 2.03
N ALA A 170 14.38 -3.95 2.98
CA ALA A 170 14.34 -4.19 4.41
C ALA A 170 13.42 -3.19 5.11
N LEU A 171 13.00 -3.55 6.32
CA LEU A 171 12.11 -2.76 7.14
C LEU A 171 12.91 -2.02 8.22
N GLU A 172 13.08 -0.71 8.07
CA GLU A 172 13.84 0.13 9.01
C GLU A 172 12.92 0.74 10.08
N ILE A 173 12.49 -0.05 11.06
CA ILE A 173 11.64 0.44 12.17
C ILE A 173 12.50 0.75 13.40
N THR A 174 12.26 1.91 14.01
CA THR A 174 12.71 2.19 15.38
C THR A 174 11.92 1.36 16.38
N GLU A 175 12.51 0.95 17.49
CA GLU A 175 11.84 0.13 18.51
C GLU A 175 10.51 0.77 18.98
N ILE A 176 9.39 0.07 18.77
CA ILE A 176 8.05 0.52 19.19
C ILE A 176 7.54 -0.39 20.29
N LYS A 177 7.29 0.23 21.44
CA LYS A 177 7.08 -0.49 22.70
C LYS A 177 5.62 -0.85 22.96
N ASP A 178 4.67 -0.08 22.42
CA ASP A 178 3.25 -0.24 22.73
C ASP A 178 2.31 0.37 21.67
N ALA A 179 1.01 0.08 21.85
CA ALA A 179 -0.08 0.56 21.01
C ALA A 179 -0.19 2.10 20.96
N TYR A 180 0.14 2.79 22.06
CA TYR A 180 0.09 4.24 22.13
C TYR A 180 1.16 4.86 21.23
N SER A 181 2.37 4.32 21.27
CA SER A 181 3.52 4.73 20.47
C SER A 181 3.25 4.51 18.98
N ILE A 182 2.61 3.39 18.60
CA ILE A 182 2.17 3.14 17.22
C ILE A 182 1.21 4.22 16.73
N ARG A 183 0.15 4.51 17.50
CA ARG A 183 -0.87 5.51 17.12
C ARG A 183 -0.28 6.92 17.07
N LYS A 184 0.61 7.25 18.02
CA LYS A 184 1.34 8.53 18.03
C LYS A 184 2.23 8.68 16.81
N HIS A 185 2.94 7.62 16.42
CA HIS A 185 3.76 7.63 15.20
C HIS A 185 2.91 7.87 13.96
N PHE A 186 1.79 7.15 13.82
CA PHE A 186 0.86 7.36 12.71
C PHE A 186 0.30 8.79 12.65
N LEU A 187 -0.12 9.35 13.79
CA LEU A 187 -0.55 10.74 13.85
C LEU A 187 0.58 11.69 13.46
N GLY A 188 1.80 11.44 13.94
CA GLY A 188 3.00 12.18 13.54
C GLY A 188 3.19 12.17 12.03
N GLN A 189 3.12 10.99 11.40
CA GLN A 189 3.18 10.86 9.93
C GLN A 189 2.15 11.75 9.25
N LEU A 190 0.86 11.64 9.65
CA LEU A 190 -0.23 12.44 9.08
C LEU A 190 0.01 13.95 9.22
N LEU A 191 0.54 14.41 10.35
CA LEU A 191 0.83 15.83 10.57
C LEU A 191 2.04 16.31 9.76
N THR A 192 3.01 15.43 9.48
CA THR A 192 4.22 15.75 8.73
C THR A 192 4.10 15.56 7.21
N ILE A 193 2.92 15.19 6.71
CA ILE A 193 2.64 15.15 5.27
C ILE A 193 2.93 16.53 4.70
N ASN A 194 4.04 16.62 3.96
CA ASN A 194 4.38 17.76 3.13
C ASN A 194 3.83 17.46 1.72
N GLU A 195 3.36 18.50 1.03
CA GLU A 195 2.69 18.63 -0.30
C GLU A 195 3.03 17.59 -1.40
N ASN A 196 4.10 16.85 -1.22
CA ASN A 196 4.68 15.83 -2.05
C ASN A 196 4.12 14.40 -1.84
N GLU A 197 3.35 14.16 -0.79
CA GLU A 197 2.42 13.03 -0.60
C GLU A 197 1.01 13.64 -0.69
N CYS A 198 0.41 13.60 -1.88
CA CYS A 198 -0.71 14.46 -2.28
C CYS A 198 -1.78 14.63 -1.18
N GLU A 199 -1.94 15.84 -0.64
CA GLU A 199 -2.96 16.15 0.38
C GLU A 199 -4.36 15.77 -0.11
N ASP A 200 -4.60 15.90 -1.42
CA ASP A 200 -5.86 15.52 -2.09
C ASP A 200 -6.20 14.02 -1.97
N ASN A 201 -5.24 13.18 -1.55
CA ASN A 201 -5.49 11.76 -1.28
C ASN A 201 -6.18 11.53 0.07
N LEU A 202 -6.11 12.50 0.99
CA LEU A 202 -6.82 12.42 2.26
C LEU A 202 -8.28 12.86 2.06
N PRO A 203 -9.25 12.16 2.68
CA PRO A 203 -10.63 12.63 2.71
C PRO A 203 -10.71 14.04 3.29
N THR A 204 -11.56 14.92 2.74
CA THR A 204 -11.67 16.32 3.15
C THR A 204 -11.83 16.50 4.67
N GLY A 205 -12.65 15.67 5.33
CA GLY A 205 -12.81 15.73 6.78
C GLY A 205 -11.53 15.40 7.57
N VAL A 206 -10.64 14.57 7.04
CA VAL A 206 -9.32 14.30 7.64
C VAL A 206 -8.38 15.47 7.40
N GLN A 207 -8.40 16.06 6.20
CA GLN A 207 -7.63 17.28 5.91
C GLN A 207 -8.01 18.42 6.85
N ASP A 208 -9.32 18.66 7.04
CA ASP A 208 -9.82 19.72 7.93
C ASP A 208 -9.38 19.49 9.38
N LEU A 209 -9.45 18.25 9.87
CA LEU A 209 -8.94 17.89 11.19
C LEU A 209 -7.44 18.18 11.33
N ILE A 210 -6.63 17.78 10.34
CA ILE A 210 -5.19 18.01 10.33
C ILE A 210 -4.88 19.50 10.32
N ARG A 211 -5.60 20.29 9.51
CA ARG A 211 -5.46 21.76 9.49
C ARG A 211 -5.76 22.35 10.86
N CYS A 212 -6.88 21.98 11.48
CA CYS A 212 -7.24 22.44 12.82
C CYS A 212 -6.13 22.16 13.85
N ILE A 213 -5.55 20.96 13.84
CA ILE A 213 -4.45 20.59 14.75
C ILE A 213 -3.20 21.43 14.49
N LYS A 214 -2.81 21.63 13.22
CA LYS A 214 -1.66 22.46 12.84
C LYS A 214 -1.82 23.92 13.28
N TYR A 215 -3.02 24.48 13.14
CA TYR A 215 -3.32 25.87 13.55
C TYR A 215 -3.46 26.08 15.07
N THR A 216 -3.60 25.01 15.86
CA THR A 216 -3.72 25.11 17.33
C THR A 216 -2.35 25.15 18.04
N GLN A 217 -1.24 24.92 17.33
CA GLN A 217 0.11 25.11 17.87
C GLN A 217 0.46 26.62 17.87
N ILE A 218 0.06 27.32 18.94
CA ILE A 218 0.56 28.65 19.32
C ILE A 218 1.82 28.50 20.16
#